data_AF-K9YS42-F1
#
_entry.id   AF-K9YS42-F1
#
_cell.length_a   1.000
_cell.length_b   1.000
_cell.length_c   1.000
_cell.angle_alpha   90.00
_cell.angle_beta   90.00
_cell.angle_gamma   90.00
#
_symmetry.space_group_name_H-M   'P 1'
#
loop_
_entity.id
_entity.type
_entity.pdbx_description
1 polymer ?
#
loop_
_entity_poly.entity_id
_entity_poly.type
_entity_poly.pdbx_seq_one_letter_code
_entity_poly.pdbx_strand_id
1 'polypeptide(L)' 'MIAIRYQMLIIWSNEDHCYIVHLPDFPEQTYRTHGDSYEEAARNGEEVLQLLLEEDGLPHPKPSFVASKM' A
#
# COMPACT_ATOMS: atom_id res chain seq x y z
N MET A 1 3.07 3.00 -18.84
CA MET A 1 2.65 2.99 -17.42
C MET A 1 2.44 1.55 -17.00
N ILE A 2 3.17 1.08 -16.01
CA ILE A 2 3.02 -0.27 -15.46
C ILE A 2 1.70 -0.31 -14.69
N ALA A 3 0.87 -1.31 -14.92
CA ALA A 3 -0.36 -1.48 -14.15
C ALA A 3 0.01 -1.93 -12.73
N ILE A 4 -0.15 -1.05 -11.75
CA ILE A 4 0.08 -1.34 -10.33
C ILE A 4 -1.08 -2.22 -9.85
N ARG A 5 -0.77 -3.44 -9.39
CA ARG A 5 -1.76 -4.45 -8.97
C ARG A 5 -1.39 -5.11 -7.65
N TYR A 6 -0.95 -4.31 -6.68
CA TYR A 6 -0.67 -4.79 -5.32
C TYR A 6 -1.88 -4.59 -4.43
N GLN A 7 -2.00 -5.43 -3.41
CA GLN A 7 -3.00 -5.24 -2.37
C GLN A 7 -2.61 -4.04 -1.48
N MET A 8 -3.62 -3.27 -1.09
CA MET A 8 -3.49 -2.16 -0.17
C MET A 8 -4.58 -2.28 0.89
N LEU A 9 -4.19 -2.37 2.15
CA LEU A 9 -5.12 -2.38 3.27
C LEU A 9 -5.13 -0.99 3.90
N ILE A 10 -6.31 -0.40 3.98
CA ILE A 10 -6.57 0.88 4.66
C ILE A 10 -7.32 0.58 5.95
N ILE A 11 -6.69 0.86 7.09
CA ILE A 11 -7.14 0.44 8.42
C ILE A 11 -7.25 1.68 9.30
N TRP A 12 -8.32 1.82 10.09
CA TRP A 12 -8.41 2.89 11.09
C TRP A 12 -7.50 2.59 12.29
N SER A 13 -6.63 3.54 12.65
CA SER A 13 -5.85 3.52 13.88
C SER A 13 -6.56 4.33 14.97
N ASN A 14 -7.00 3.66 16.04
CA ASN A 14 -7.55 4.37 17.20
C ASN A 14 -6.48 5.15 17.98
N GLU A 15 -5.20 4.76 17.87
CA GLU A 15 -4.10 5.43 18.56
C GLU A 15 -3.73 6.74 17.85
N ASP A 16 -3.56 6.66 16.52
CA ASP A 16 -3.13 7.80 15.69
C ASP A 16 -4.29 8.67 15.20
N HIS A 17 -5.54 8.22 15.38
CA HIS A 17 -6.76 8.89 14.94
C HIS A 17 -6.80 9.17 13.43
N CYS A 18 -6.21 8.27 12.64
CA CYS A 18 -6.16 8.36 11.18
C CYS A 18 -6.23 6.96 10.55
N TYR A 19 -6.38 6.92 9.23
CA TYR A 19 -6.22 5.68 8.47
C TYR A 19 -4.75 5.41 8.20
N ILE A 20 -4.29 4.19 8.46
CA ILE A 20 -2.96 3.70 8.15
C ILE A 20 -3.00 2.74 6.96
N VAL A 21 -1.93 2.74 6.17
CA VAL A 21 -1.80 1.94 4.95
C VAL A 21 -0.77 0.84 5.13
N HIS A 22 -1.20 -0.40 4.91
CA HIS A 22 -0.33 -1.58 4.88
C HIS A 22 -0.32 -2.19 3.47
N LEU A 23 0.88 -2.50 2.98
CA LEU A 23 1.15 -3.18 1.72
C LEU A 23 1.70 -4.59 2.03
N PRO A 24 0.86 -5.66 2.04
CA PRO A 24 1.26 -6.98 2.55
C PRO A 24 2.45 -7.61 1.85
N ASP A 25 2.63 -7.29 0.57
CA ASP A 25 3.73 -7.82 -0.23
C ASP A 25 5.08 -7.17 0.13
N PHE A 26 5.08 -6.10 0.95
CA PHE A 26 6.27 -5.35 1.34
C PHE A 26 6.51 -5.44 2.87
N PRO A 27 7.14 -6.52 3.38
CA PRO A 27 7.15 -6.85 4.81
C PRO A 27 8.08 -5.99 5.67
N GLU A 28 8.99 -5.21 5.07
CA GLU A 28 10.03 -4.47 5.83
C GLU A 28 9.48 -3.42 6.79
N GLN A 29 8.29 -2.90 6.51
CA GLN A 29 7.62 -1.93 7.36
C GLN A 29 6.11 -2.20 7.32
N THR A 30 5.52 -2.42 8.50
CA THR A 30 4.12 -2.82 8.69
C THR A 30 3.13 -1.75 8.21
N TYR A 31 3.41 -0.46 8.43
CA TYR A 31 2.59 0.64 7.95
C TYR A 31 3.46 1.65 7.23
N ARG A 32 3.07 2.02 6.01
CA ARG A 32 3.92 2.79 5.08
C ARG A 32 3.58 4.27 5.03
N THR A 33 2.31 4.59 5.22
CA THR A 33 1.77 5.95 5.20
C THR A 33 0.41 5.97 5.88
N HIS A 34 -0.19 7.15 5.96
CA HIS A 34 -1.48 7.39 6.59
C HIS A 34 -2.30 8.42 5.80
N GLY A 35 -3.54 8.66 6.23
CA GLY A 35 -4.42 9.73 5.75
C GLY A 35 -5.62 9.93 6.67
N ASP A 36 -6.22 11.12 6.65
CA ASP A 36 -7.36 11.45 7.51
C ASP A 36 -8.69 10.97 6.89
N SER A 37 -8.66 10.49 5.65
CA SER A 37 -9.79 9.91 4.93
C SER A 37 -9.35 8.69 4.12
N TYR A 38 -10.33 7.89 3.67
CA TYR A 38 -10.07 6.77 2.74
C TYR A 38 -9.37 7.23 1.45
N GLU A 39 -9.80 8.36 0.88
CA GLU A 39 -9.26 8.89 -0.37
C GLU A 39 -7.80 9.33 -0.19
N GLU A 40 -7.51 10.07 0.88
CA GLU A 40 -6.15 10.50 1.17
C GLU A 40 -5.22 9.32 1.44
N ALA A 41 -5.66 8.35 2.26
CA ALA A 41 -4.88 7.16 2.54
C ALA A 41 -4.59 6.35 1.27
N ALA A 42 -5.58 6.20 0.38
CA ALA A 42 -5.40 5.52 -0.90
C ALA A 42 -4.38 6.24 -1.79
N ARG A 43 -4.52 7.57 -1.96
CA ARG A 43 -3.60 8.39 -2.75
C ARG A 43 -2.17 8.29 -2.22
N ASN A 44 -1.99 8.50 -0.91
CA ASN A 44 -0.69 8.42 -0.29
C ASN A 44 -0.09 7.01 -0.43
N GLY A 45 -0.92 5.97 -0.33
CA GLY A 45 -0.51 4.58 -0.55
C GLY A 45 -0.04 4.30 -1.98
N GLU A 46 -0.71 4.87 -2.98
CA GLU A 46 -0.31 4.77 -4.38
C GLU A 46 1.03 5.47 -4.65
N GLU A 47 1.24 6.66 -4.08
CA GLU A 47 2.49 7.40 -4.16
C GLU A 47 3.66 6.59 -3.55
N VAL A 48 3.47 6.03 -2.36
CA VAL A 48 4.50 5.18 -1.73
C VAL A 48 4.77 3.93 -2.56
N LEU A 49 3.74 3.31 -3.12
CA LEU A 49 3.90 2.11 -3.94
C LEU A 49 4.67 2.43 -5.24
N GLN A 50 4.46 3.61 -5.85
CA GLN A 50 5.25 4.06 -6.99
C GLN A 50 6.73 4.22 -6.61
N LEU A 51 7.02 4.90 -5.50
CA LEU A 51 8.39 5.07 -5.01
C LEU A 51 9.10 3.74 -4.76
N LEU A 52 8.41 2.76 -4.15
CA LEU A 52 8.97 1.42 -3.89
C LEU A 52 9.25 0.62 -5.17
N LEU A 53 8.48 0.86 -6.23
CA LEU A 53 8.66 0.17 -7.52
C LEU A 53 9.70 0.86 -8.42
N GLU A 54 9.93 2.14 -8.21
CA GLU A 54 10.97 2.93 -8.88
C GLU A 54 12.34 2.79 -8.21
N GLU A 55 12.41 2.23 -7.01
CA GLU A 55 13.68 1.99 -6.32
C GLU A 55 14.52 0.95 -7.08
N ASP A 56 15.57 1.43 -7.75
CA ASP A 56 16.49 0.63 -8.55
C ASP A 56 17.36 -0.29 -7.67
N GLY A 57 17.49 -1.55 -8.08
CA GLY A 57 18.47 -2.49 -7.51
C GLY A 57 17.94 -3.43 -6.42
N LEU A 58 16.68 -3.30 -6.01
CA LEU A 58 16.02 -4.28 -5.13
C LEU A 58 15.07 -5.18 -5.93
N PRO A 59 15.03 -6.50 -5.65
CA PRO A 59 14.00 -7.36 -6.20
C PRO A 59 12.64 -6.95 -5.64
N HIS A 60 11.74 -6.48 -6.50
CA HIS A 60 10.37 -6.16 -6.08
C HIS A 60 9.62 -7.44 -5.71
N PRO A 61 8.81 -7.40 -4.64
CA PRO A 61 7.95 -8.53 -4.31
C PRO A 61 6.95 -8.79 -5.44
N LYS A 62 6.57 -10.05 -5.65
CA LYS A 62 5.51 -10.36 -6.61
C LYS A 62 4.15 -10.00 -5.98
N PRO A 63 3.26 -9.30 -6.71
CA PRO A 63 1.93 -9.01 -6.17
C PRO A 63 1.17 -10.28 -5.83
N SER A 64 0.51 -10.29 -4.69
CA SER A 64 -0.43 -11.34 -4.30
C SER A 64 -1.84 -11.02 -4.81
N PHE A 65 -2.56 -12.04 -5.27
CA PHE A 65 -3.92 -11.88 -5.81
C PHE A 65 -4.92 -12.72 -5.03
N VAL A 66 -6.10 -12.14 -4.77
CA VAL A 66 -7.26 -12.88 -4.26
C VAL A 66 -8.12 -13.28 -5.46
N ALA A 67 -8.32 -14.58 -5.67
CA ALA A 67 -9.26 -15.07 -6.67
C ALA A 67 -10.69 -14.72 -6.21
N SER A 68 -11.35 -13.83 -6.95
CA SER A 68 -12.73 -13.42 -6.66
C SER A 68 -13.57 -13.50 -7.95
N LYS A 69 -14.78 -14.03 -7.81
CA LYS A 69 -15.87 -13.86 -8.77
C LYS A 69 -16.94 -13.06 -8.02
N MET A 70 -16.99 -11.75 -8.26
CA MET A 70 -18.18 -10.98 -7.96
C MET A 70 -19.29 -11.32 -8.94
#